data_AF-A0A4R1PUS0-F1
#
_entry.id   AF-A0A4R1PUS0-F1
#
_cell.length_a   1.000
_cell.length_b   1.000
_cell.length_c   1.000
_cell.angle_alpha   90.00
_cell.angle_beta   90.00
_cell.angle_gamma   90.00
#
_symmetry.space_group_name_H-M   'P 1'
#
loop_
_entity.id
_entity.type
_entity.pdbx_description
1 polymer ?
#
loop_
_entity_poly.entity_id
_entity_poly.type
_entity_poly.pdbx_seq_one_letter_code
_entity_poly.pdbx_strand_id
1 'polypeptide(L)' 'MVTAELFWKVFEATGSIAAYMFYRRLMIH' A
#
# COMPACT_ATOMS: atom_id res chain seq x y z
N MET A 1 11.24 6.91 1.89
CA MET A 1 10.96 6.84 0.44
C MET A 1 10.88 5.40 -0.05
N VAL A 2 11.89 4.55 0.17
CA VAL A 2 11.94 3.15 -0.32
C VAL A 2 10.70 2.29 0.02
N THR A 3 10.13 2.42 1.22
CA THR A 3 9.01 1.58 1.67
C THR A 3 7.70 1.86 0.92
N ALA A 4 7.48 3.10 0.49
CA ALA A 4 6.25 3.50 -0.20
C ALA A 4 6.23 3.01 -1.65
N GLU A 5 7.37 3.10 -2.34
CA GLU A 5 7.50 2.58 -3.71
C GLU A 5 7.39 1.05 -3.76
N LEU A 6 7.95 0.36 -2.76
CA LEU A 6 7.85 -1.09 -2.67
C LEU A 6 6.39 -1.53 -2.45
N PHE A 7 5.68 -0.83 -1.56
CA PHE A 7 4.26 -1.06 -1.30
C PHE A 7 3.44 -0.87 -2.59
N TRP A 8 3.70 0.21 -3.34
CA TRP A 8 2.94 0.51 -4.56
C TRP A 8 3.18 -0.52 -5.66
N LYS A 9 4.43 -0.95 -5.88
CA LYS A 9 4.76 -2.03 -6.84
C LYS A 9 4.11 -3.36 -6.50
N VAL A 10 4.09 -3.74 -5.22
CA VAL A 10 3.45 -4.99 -4.79
C VAL A 10 1.93 -4.90 -4.91
N PHE A 11 1.34 -3.75 -4.58
CA PHE A 11 -0.09 -3.51 -4.74
C PHE A 11 -0.51 -3.56 -6.21
N GLU A 12 0.23 -2.91 -7.10
CA GLU A 12 -0.06 -2.87 -8.55
C GLU A 12 0.02 -4.27 -9.19
N ALA A 13 0.97 -5.10 -8.75
CA ALA A 13 1.13 -6.47 -9.23
C ALA A 13 0.09 -7.46 -8.67
N THR A 14 -0.47 -7.21 -7.48
CA THR A 14 -1.39 -8.15 -6.80
C THR A 14 -2.84 -7.69 -6.81
N GLY A 15 -3.12 -6.42 -7.08
CA GLY A 15 -4.46 -5.82 -6.98
C GLY A 15 -5.06 -5.89 -5.58
N SER A 16 -4.24 -6.12 -4.55
CA SER A 16 -4.72 -6.46 -3.20
C SER A 16 -5.32 -5.24 -2.50
N ILE A 17 -6.64 -5.04 -2.70
CA ILE A 17 -7.45 -3.99 -2.06
C ILE A 17 -7.26 -3.95 -0.53
N ALA A 18 -7.04 -5.10 0.11
CA ALA A 18 -6.78 -5.19 1.54
C ALA A 18 -5.52 -4.42 1.97
N ALA A 19 -4.43 -4.51 1.21
CA ALA A 19 -3.21 -3.77 1.48
C ALA A 19 -3.45 -2.26 1.37
N TYR A 20 -4.17 -1.81 0.34
CA TYR A 20 -4.52 -0.40 0.15
C TYR A 20 -5.40 0.16 1.27
N MET A 21 -6.39 -0.60 1.73
CA MET A 21 -7.22 -0.21 2.88
C MET A 21 -6.38 -0.07 4.15
N PHE A 22 -5.42 -0.98 4.38
CA PHE A 22 -4.54 -0.94 5.53
C PHE A 22 -3.60 0.27 5.50
N TYR A 23 -2.99 0.56 4.35
CA TYR A 23 -2.16 1.75 4.12
C TYR A 23 -2.94 3.05 4.33
N ARG A 24 -4.15 3.15 3.77
CA ARG A 24 -5.04 4.31 4.01
C ARG A 24 -5.30 4.52 5.50
N ARG A 25 -5.51 3.43 6.24
CA ARG A 25 -5.83 3.51 7.68
C ARG A 25 -4.63 3.93 8.52
N LEU A 26 -3.42 3.54 8.11
CA LEU A 26 -2.16 3.96 8.74
C LEU A 26 -1.81 5.43 8.47
N MET A 27 -2.23 6.00 7.34
CA MET A 27 -1.94 7.40 6.99
C MET A 27 -2.93 8.43 7.54
N ILE A 28 -4.06 7.99 8.10
CA ILE A 28 -5.12 8.87 8.64
C ILE A 28 -4.89 9.18 10.14
N HIS A 29 -3.84 8.63 10.75
CA HIS A 29 -3.35 8.99 12.08
C HIS A 29 -1.99 9.67 12.01
#